data_AF-A0A967X0H3-F1
#
_entry.id   AF-A0A967X0H3-F1
#
_cell.length_a   1.000
_cell.length_b   1.000
_cell.length_c   1.000
_cell.angle_alpha   90.00
_cell.angle_beta   90.00
_cell.angle_gamma   90.00
#
_symmetry.space_group_name_H-M   'P 1'
#
loop_
_entity.id
_entity.type
_entity.pdbx_description
1 polymer ?
#
loop_
_entity_poly.entity_id
_entity_poly.type
_entity_poly.pdbx_seq_one_letter_code
_entity_poly.pdbx_strand_id
1 'polypeptide(L)'
;VPSGQSLASTGEKLFEDLACHTCHREDAQGRGPVLDEVFGNPVLLADGRKVIADENYLRESILNPQAKIVAGYEAPVLMPTFQGQVSEEQLLQLIQYIKSLGAPAEGEEDPAVPATRNPS
;
A
#
# COMPACT_ATOMS: atom_id res chain seq x y z
N VAL A 1 -1.15 -9.70 -26.88
CA VAL A 1 -1.57 -8.34 -26.49
C VAL A 1 -0.34 -7.58 -26.03
N PRO A 2 -0.08 -6.33 -26.43
CA PRO A 2 1.00 -5.56 -25.81
C PRO A 2 0.45 -5.10 -24.45
N SER A 3 0.63 -5.91 -23.41
CA SER A 3 -0.10 -5.74 -22.16
C SER A 3 0.34 -4.46 -21.46
N GLY A 4 -0.61 -3.53 -21.32
CA GLY A 4 -0.49 -2.33 -20.53
C GLY A 4 -0.13 -2.64 -19.08
N GLN A 5 0.51 -1.65 -18.45
CA GLN A 5 0.94 -1.62 -17.05
C GLN A 5 -0.09 -2.27 -16.10
N SER A 6 0.39 -3.16 -15.21
CA SER A 6 -0.38 -3.72 -14.09
C SER A 6 -0.74 -2.62 -13.08
N LEU A 7 -1.72 -2.88 -12.19
CA LEU A 7 -2.08 -1.92 -11.14
C LEU A 7 -0.89 -1.65 -10.22
N ALA A 8 -0.10 -2.69 -9.91
CA ALA A 8 1.13 -2.57 -9.14
C ALA A 8 2.18 -1.68 -9.84
N SER A 9 2.41 -1.85 -11.15
CA SER A 9 3.39 -1.02 -11.88
C SER A 9 2.95 0.45 -12.01
N THR A 10 1.64 0.70 -12.11
CA THR A 10 1.11 2.08 -12.08
C THR A 10 1.22 2.66 -10.67
N GLY A 11 0.98 1.84 -9.64
CA GLY A 11 1.16 2.19 -8.24
C GLY A 11 2.59 2.53 -7.88
N GLU A 12 3.57 1.79 -8.40
CA GLU A 12 5.01 2.05 -8.26
C GLU A 12 5.35 3.45 -8.79
N LYS A 13 4.92 3.75 -10.02
CA LYS A 13 5.13 5.08 -10.60
C LYS A 13 4.49 6.19 -9.77
N LEU A 14 3.26 5.97 -9.28
CA LEU A 14 2.59 6.93 -8.44
C LEU A 14 3.29 7.12 -7.09
N PHE A 15 3.88 6.06 -6.53
CA PHE A 15 4.68 6.08 -5.31
C PHE A 15 5.97 6.90 -5.49
N GLU A 16 6.55 6.88 -6.69
CA GLU A 16 7.65 7.77 -7.08
C GLU A 16 7.19 9.23 -7.24
N ASP A 17 6.13 9.46 -8.01
CA ASP A 17 5.58 10.79 -8.34
C ASP A 17 5.12 11.55 -7.07
N LEU A 18 4.59 10.85 -6.08
CA LEU A 18 4.20 11.39 -4.77
C LEU A 18 5.36 11.46 -3.76
N ALA A 19 6.58 11.12 -4.19
CA ALA A 19 7.80 11.11 -3.39
C ALA A 19 7.74 10.19 -2.15
N CYS A 20 6.88 9.17 -2.13
CA CYS A 20 6.76 8.22 -1.03
C CYS A 20 8.09 7.48 -0.78
N HIS A 21 8.80 7.14 -1.86
CA HIS A 21 10.12 6.49 -1.84
C HIS A 21 11.20 7.28 -1.09
N THR A 22 11.05 8.59 -0.92
CA THR A 22 12.04 9.41 -0.20
C THR A 22 12.02 9.13 1.31
N CYS A 23 10.86 8.74 1.84
CA CYS A 23 10.67 8.40 3.25
C CYS A 23 10.62 6.89 3.47
N HIS A 24 9.96 6.14 2.58
CA HIS A 24 9.79 4.69 2.69
C HIS A 24 10.81 3.99 1.80
N ARG A 25 12.04 3.88 2.31
CA ARG A 25 13.17 3.30 1.60
C ARG A 25 13.38 1.85 2.04
N GLU A 26 13.70 0.98 1.10
CA GLU A 26 14.04 -0.44 1.34
C GLU A 26 15.27 -0.61 2.25
N ASP A 27 16.21 0.36 2.24
CA ASP A 27 17.46 0.30 3.00
C ASP A 27 17.33 0.70 4.49
N ALA A 28 16.10 0.94 4.95
CA ALA A 28 15.78 1.43 6.30
C ALA A 28 16.49 2.74 6.70
N GLN A 29 17.07 3.48 5.74
CA GLN A 29 17.66 4.81 5.97
C GLN A 29 16.65 5.94 5.68
N GLY A 30 15.43 5.57 5.30
CA GLY A 30 14.32 6.49 5.12
C GLY A 30 13.79 7.03 6.45
N ARG A 31 12.99 8.10 6.36
CA ARG A 31 12.31 8.66 7.54
C ARG A 31 11.09 7.85 7.96
N GLY A 32 10.52 7.06 7.07
CA GLY A 32 9.40 6.16 7.33
C GLY A 32 9.86 4.70 7.48
N PRO A 33 8.95 3.81 7.92
CA PRO A 33 9.22 2.38 7.96
C PRO A 33 9.42 1.79 6.57
N VAL A 34 10.20 0.72 6.51
CA VAL A 34 10.27 -0.17 5.35
C VAL A 34 8.88 -0.79 5.13
N LEU A 35 8.43 -0.83 3.88
CA LEU A 35 7.10 -1.33 3.52
C LEU A 35 7.13 -2.78 3.01
N ASP A 36 8.32 -3.32 2.76
CA ASP A 36 8.54 -4.70 2.35
C ASP A 36 7.87 -5.66 3.33
N GLU A 37 7.11 -6.59 2.79
CA GLU A 37 6.33 -7.55 3.57
C GLU A 37 5.37 -6.93 4.60
N VAL A 38 5.04 -5.63 4.53
CA VAL A 38 4.16 -5.02 5.55
C VAL A 38 2.74 -5.59 5.46
N PHE A 39 2.24 -5.81 4.24
CA PHE A 39 0.86 -6.24 4.03
C PHE A 39 0.60 -7.63 4.62
N GLY A 40 -0.48 -7.74 5.40
CA GLY A 40 -0.86 -8.99 6.08
C GLY A 40 -0.05 -9.29 7.33
N ASN A 41 1.00 -8.52 7.63
CA ASN A 41 1.84 -8.71 8.81
C ASN A 41 1.44 -7.78 9.97
N PRO A 42 1.77 -8.16 11.23
CA PRO A 42 1.49 -7.33 12.39
C PRO A 42 2.39 -6.09 12.45
N VAL A 43 1.78 -4.92 12.64
CA VAL A 43 2.45 -3.64 12.89
C VAL A 43 2.24 -3.22 14.35
N LEU A 44 3.34 -2.88 15.03
CA LEU A 44 3.30 -2.30 16.37
C LEU A 44 3.06 -0.79 16.29
N LEU A 45 2.02 -0.31 16.96
CA LEU A 45 1.68 1.11 17.04
C LEU A 45 2.34 1.77 18.26
N ALA A 46 2.51 3.09 18.20
CA ALA A 46 3.09 3.91 19.26
C ALA A 46 2.33 3.81 20.60
N ASP A 47 1.03 3.46 20.56
CA ASP A 47 0.21 3.23 21.74
C ASP A 47 0.36 1.81 22.34
N GLY A 48 1.25 1.00 21.79
CA GLY A 48 1.53 -0.37 22.22
C GLY A 48 0.60 -1.43 21.65
N ARG A 49 -0.43 -1.06 20.87
CA ARG A 49 -1.30 -2.04 20.19
C ARG A 49 -0.58 -2.66 18.99
N LYS A 50 -0.96 -3.89 18.67
CA LYS A 50 -0.59 -4.54 17.40
C LYS A 50 -1.82 -4.62 16.51
N VAL A 51 -1.67 -4.21 15.26
CA VAL A 51 -2.72 -4.29 14.23
C VAL A 51 -2.19 -5.06 13.03
N ILE A 52 -3.06 -5.75 12.30
CA ILE A 52 -2.67 -6.34 11.02
C ILE A 52 -2.71 -5.23 9.96
N ALA A 53 -1.66 -5.11 9.16
CA ALA A 53 -1.62 -4.20 8.02
C ALA A 53 -2.43 -4.78 6.85
N ASP A 54 -3.75 -4.72 6.98
CA ASP A 54 -4.71 -5.02 5.92
C ASP A 54 -4.91 -3.81 4.98
N GLU A 55 -5.79 -3.97 3.98
CA GLU A 55 -6.07 -2.90 3.01
C GLU A 55 -6.66 -1.64 3.67
N ASN A 56 -7.47 -1.80 4.72
CA ASN A 56 -8.06 -0.69 5.46
C ASN A 56 -7.01 0.08 6.24
N TYR A 57 -6.05 -0.64 6.85
CA TYR A 57 -4.90 -0.04 7.52
C TYR A 57 -4.07 0.78 6.54
N LEU A 58 -3.68 0.21 5.39
CA LEU A 58 -2.89 0.93 4.39
C LEU A 58 -3.61 2.18 3.86
N ARG A 59 -4.91 2.05 3.58
CA ARG A 59 -5.77 3.16 3.18
C ARG A 59 -5.81 4.27 4.23
N GLU A 60 -6.06 3.91 5.48
CA GLU A 60 -6.11 4.87 6.58
C GLU A 60 -4.74 5.52 6.80
N SER A 61 -3.64 4.77 6.71
CA SER A 61 -2.28 5.31 6.83
C SER A 61 -1.93 6.30 5.71
N ILE A 62 -2.42 6.11 4.48
CA ILE A 62 -2.19 7.04 3.37
C ILE A 62 -3.04 8.31 3.50
N LEU A 63 -4.33 8.16 3.82
CA LEU A 63 -5.27 9.28 3.88
C LEU A 63 -5.16 10.05 5.19
N ASN A 64 -5.01 9.35 6.32
CA ASN A 64 -4.96 9.87 7.67
C ASN A 64 -3.83 9.23 8.50
N PRO A 65 -2.55 9.49 8.16
CA PRO A 65 -1.40 8.85 8.81
C PRO A 65 -1.30 9.08 10.33
N GLN A 66 -1.92 10.14 10.85
CA GLN A 66 -1.91 10.46 12.28
C GLN A 66 -2.88 9.59 13.09
N ALA A 67 -3.78 8.83 12.45
CA ALA A 67 -4.73 7.97 13.16
C ALA A 67 -4.05 6.76 13.83
N LYS A 68 -3.02 6.20 13.17
CA LYS A 68 -2.31 4.99 13.61
C LYS A 68 -0.82 5.15 13.33
N ILE A 69 -0.10 5.68 14.32
CA ILE A 69 1.34 5.91 14.23
C ILE A 69 2.08 4.62 14.59
N VAL A 70 3.03 4.22 13.75
CA VAL A 70 3.91 3.07 14.00
C VAL A 70 4.88 3.41 15.13
N ALA A 71 5.12 2.45 16.03
CA ALA A 71 6.06 2.63 17.13
C ALA A 71 7.46 3.01 16.63
N GLY A 72 8.07 4.04 17.21
CA GLY A 72 9.38 4.56 16.80
C GLY A 72 9.35 5.57 15.65
N TYR A 73 8.16 5.84 15.08
CA TYR A 73 7.94 6.84 14.03
C TYR A 73 7.01 7.97 14.52
N GLU A 74 7.05 8.26 15.81
CA GLU A 74 6.35 9.40 16.41
C GLU A 74 6.99 10.74 15.98
N ALA A 75 6.33 11.84 16.35
CA ALA A 75 6.84 13.19 16.10
C ALA A 75 8.33 13.32 16.49
N PRO A 76 9.17 13.96 15.65
CA PRO A 76 8.83 14.93 14.60
C PRO A 76 8.67 14.35 13.18
N VAL A 77 8.79 13.04 13.01
CA VAL A 77 8.60 12.41 11.70
C VAL A 77 7.10 12.39 11.37
N LEU A 78 6.71 13.08 10.31
CA LEU A 78 5.31 13.20 9.90
C LEU A 78 5.17 12.75 8.45
N MET A 79 4.42 11.67 8.25
CA MET A 79 3.91 11.30 6.94
C MET A 79 2.85 12.34 6.52
N PRO A 80 2.96 12.95 5.33
CA PRO A 80 1.94 13.87 4.82
C PRO A 80 0.58 13.17 4.68
N THR A 81 -0.51 13.91 4.85
CA THR A 81 -1.84 13.43 4.47
C THR A 81 -2.02 13.57 2.96
N PHE A 82 -2.54 12.52 2.33
CA PHE A 82 -2.92 12.53 0.91
C PHE A 82 -4.43 12.62 0.71
N GLN A 83 -5.20 12.89 1.77
CA GLN A 83 -6.64 13.06 1.68
C GLN A 83 -7.01 14.20 0.73
N GLY A 84 -7.79 13.89 -0.30
CA GLY A 84 -8.16 14.84 -1.35
C GLY A 84 -7.05 15.15 -2.37
N GLN A 85 -5.86 14.54 -2.23
CA GLN A 85 -4.75 14.65 -3.18
C GLN A 85 -4.67 13.43 -4.10
N VAL A 86 -5.10 12.26 -3.61
CA VAL A 86 -5.20 11.02 -4.40
C VAL A 86 -6.66 10.63 -4.60
N SER A 87 -6.99 10.14 -5.79
CA SER A 87 -8.29 9.54 -6.09
C SER A 87 -8.41 8.13 -5.49
N GLU A 88 -9.62 7.58 -5.47
CA GLU A 88 -9.86 6.19 -5.06
C GLU A 88 -9.06 5.18 -5.91
N GLU A 89 -9.01 5.41 -7.23
CA GLU A 89 -8.29 4.54 -8.15
C GLU A 89 -6.77 4.61 -7.91
N GLN A 90 -6.23 5.82 -7.71
CA GLN A 90 -4.83 6.04 -7.38
C GLN A 90 -4.45 5.39 -6.04
N LEU A 91 -5.34 5.48 -5.06
CA LEU A 91 -5.14 4.84 -3.77
C LEU A 91 -5.10 3.30 -3.90
N LEU A 92 -5.99 2.71 -4.71
CA LEU A 92 -5.95 1.28 -4.99
C LEU A 92 -4.65 0.86 -5.67
N GLN A 93 -4.17 1.65 -6.64
CA GLN A 93 -2.89 1.40 -7.30
C GLN A 93 -1.71 1.42 -6.29
N LEU A 94 -1.65 2.42 -5.41
CA LEU A 94 -0.65 2.49 -4.34
C LEU A 94 -0.70 1.27 -3.41
N ILE A 95 -1.90 0.86 -2.99
CA ILE A 95 -2.09 -0.31 -2.12
C ILE A 95 -1.63 -1.58 -2.84
N GLN A 96 -1.97 -1.76 -4.12
CA GLN A 96 -1.52 -2.92 -4.90
C GLN A 96 0.00 -2.95 -5.05
N TYR A 97 0.64 -1.80 -5.23
CA TYR A 97 2.10 -1.72 -5.20
C TYR A 97 2.68 -2.14 -3.84
N ILE A 98 2.18 -1.60 -2.73
CA ILE A 98 2.64 -1.97 -1.38
C ILE A 98 2.46 -3.47 -1.11
N LYS A 99 1.34 -4.05 -1.55
CA LYS A 99 1.10 -5.50 -1.47
C LYS A 99 2.13 -6.30 -2.25
N SER A 100 2.54 -5.81 -3.41
CA SER A 100 3.56 -6.45 -4.25
C SER A 100 4.97 -6.43 -3.65
N LEU A 101 5.26 -5.54 -2.70
CA LEU A 101 6.54 -5.53 -1.97
C LEU A 101 6.70 -6.70 -1.00
N GLY A 102 5.61 -7.43 -0.71
CA GLY A 102 5.60 -8.56 0.25
C GLY A 102 5.36 -9.93 -0.36
N ALA A 103 5.04 -9.98 -1.65
CA ALA A 103 4.83 -11.24 -2.37
C ALA A 103 5.76 -11.28 -3.59
N PRO A 104 6.40 -12.42 -3.91
CA PRO A 104 6.85 -12.59 -5.29
C PRO A 104 5.62 -12.38 -6.19
N ALA A 105 5.78 -11.61 -7.26
CA ALA A 105 4.72 -11.28 -8.21
C ALA A 105 4.11 -12.55 -8.84
N GLU A 106 3.18 -13.20 -8.15
CA GLU A 106 2.32 -14.24 -8.70
C GLU A 106 0.91 -13.64 -8.84
N GLY A 107 0.59 -13.29 -10.09
CA GLY A 107 -0.78 -13.25 -10.59
C GLY A 107 -1.63 -12.06 -10.16
N GLU A 108 -1.55 -10.98 -10.94
CA GLU A 108 -2.71 -10.12 -11.17
C GLU A 108 -3.78 -10.99 -11.88
N GLU A 109 -4.67 -11.62 -11.11
CA GLU A 109 -5.92 -12.17 -11.63
C GLU A 109 -7.02 -11.12 -11.45
N ASP A 110 -7.42 -10.48 -12.53
CA ASP A 110 -8.68 -9.76 -12.65
C ASP A 110 -9.18 -9.84 -14.11
N PRO A 111 -10.49 -9.74 -14.42
CA PRO A 111 -11.65 -10.44 -13.87
C PRO A 111 -12.31 -11.31 -14.96
N ALA A 112 -12.89 -12.44 -14.60
CA ALA A 112 -13.97 -13.04 -15.40
C ALA A 112 -15.21 -13.23 -14.52
N VAL A 113 -16.07 -12.20 -14.50
CA VAL A 113 -17.43 -12.27 -13.93
C VAL A 113 -18.25 -13.30 -14.74
N PRO A 114 -19.23 -13.97 -14.11
CA PRO A 114 -19.68 -15.31 -14.43
C PRO A 114 -20.78 -15.33 -15.49
N ALA A 115 -20.79 -16.33 -16.37
CA ALA A 115 -21.91 -16.61 -17.25
C ALA A 115 -22.20 -18.12 -17.30
N THR A 116 -23.25 -18.47 -16.58
CA THR A 116 -24.10 -19.66 -16.65
C THR A 116 -24.06 -20.44 -17.99
N ARG A 117 -23.88 -21.76 -17.92
CA ARG A 117 -24.75 -22.72 -18.62
C ARG A 117 -24.60 -24.14 -18.05
N ASN A 118 -25.71 -24.65 -17.50
CA ASN A 118 -25.93 -26.06 -17.14
C ASN A 118 -26.50 -26.82 -18.38
N PRO A 119 -26.80 -28.13 -18.31
CA PRO A 119 -26.11 -29.23 -18.98
C PRO A 119 -26.88 -29.78 -20.20
N SER A 120 -26.30 -30.78 -20.87
CA SER A 120 -27.02 -31.77 -21.69
C SER A 120 -26.51 -33.18 -21.37
#